data_AF-A0A2G6KKF1-F1
#
_entry.id   AF-A0A2G6KKF1-F1
#
_cell.length_a   1.000
_cell.length_b   1.000
_cell.length_c   1.000
_cell.angle_alpha   90.00
_cell.angle_beta   90.00
_cell.angle_gamma   90.00
#
_symmetry.space_group_name_H-M   'P 1'
#
loop_
_entity.id
_entity.type
_entity.pdbx_description
1 polymer ?
#
loop_
_entity_poly.entity_id
_entity_poly.type
_entity_poly.pdbx_seq_one_letter_code
_entity_poly.pdbx_strand_id
1 'polypeptide(L)'
;MNVQTIVRNQCRSLHVLTWMGFVVVLLIFGGYAAILTRKEFSNQELLRNELRELRQENQLLFEQNQQLEASCLTTAAEPEDERITPPPNAEISKTIEGALERSFVYTVRKGDTIWDIAAVYQIDAQDLMRWNHLTSRSQIFPGDQLTIIFDE
;
A
#
# COMPACT_ATOMS: atom_id res chain seq x y z
N MET A 1 63.50 -2.80 41.93
CA MET A 1 62.14 -2.68 41.38
C MET A 1 61.82 -3.97 40.64
N ASN A 2 60.70 -4.62 40.95
CA ASN A 2 60.42 -5.99 40.50
C ASN A 2 59.73 -5.98 39.12
N VAL A 3 60.40 -6.54 38.11
CA VAL A 3 59.94 -6.58 36.71
C VAL A 3 58.57 -7.28 36.59
N GLN A 4 58.28 -8.24 37.47
CA GLN A 4 57.00 -8.96 37.53
C GLN A 4 55.81 -8.05 37.88
N THR A 5 56.03 -6.95 38.60
CA THR A 5 54.97 -6.01 38.97
C THR A 5 54.65 -5.04 37.83
N ILE A 6 55.65 -4.68 37.03
CA ILE A 6 55.51 -3.78 35.88
C ILE A 6 54.70 -4.46 34.77
N VAL A 7 55.05 -5.70 34.40
CA VAL A 7 54.34 -6.46 33.35
C VAL A 7 52.88 -6.70 33.73
N ARG A 8 52.59 -6.97 35.01
CA ARG A 8 51.23 -7.17 35.51
C ARG A 8 50.38 -5.90 35.45
N ASN A 9 50.96 -4.74 35.77
CA ASN A 9 50.28 -3.45 35.64
C ASN A 9 50.09 -3.06 34.17
N GLN A 10 51.07 -3.35 33.30
CA GLN A 10 50.99 -3.06 31.86
C GLN A 10 49.88 -3.86 31.19
N CYS A 11 49.70 -5.14 31.55
CA CYS A 11 48.69 -6.03 30.98
C CYS A 11 47.26 -5.70 31.46
N ARG A 12 47.10 -5.33 32.74
CA ARG A 12 45.81 -4.92 33.31
C ARG A 12 45.36 -3.55 32.79
N SER A 13 46.30 -2.65 32.48
CA SER A 13 46.01 -1.36 31.84
C SER A 13 45.54 -1.54 30.40
N LEU A 14 46.21 -2.40 29.62
CA LEU A 14 45.84 -2.64 28.22
C LEU A 14 44.41 -3.20 28.08
N HIS A 15 44.00 -4.10 28.97
CA HIS A 15 42.64 -4.65 29.00
C HIS A 15 41.58 -3.60 29.40
N VAL A 16 41.92 -2.64 30.26
CA VAL A 16 41.01 -1.55 30.63
C VAL A 16 40.83 -0.56 29.47
N LEU A 17 41.87 -0.27 28.70
CA LEU A 17 41.77 0.60 27.52
C LEU A 17 40.90 -0.01 26.41
N THR A 18 41.03 -1.31 26.14
CA THR A 18 40.16 -1.99 25.15
C THR A 18 38.71 -2.06 25.61
N TRP A 19 38.46 -2.30 26.90
CA TRP A 19 37.10 -2.31 27.44
C TRP A 19 36.45 -0.92 27.40
N MET A 20 37.20 0.14 27.74
CA MET A 20 36.75 1.52 27.61
C MET A 20 36.44 1.90 26.16
N GLY A 21 37.27 1.46 25.20
CA GLY A 21 37.02 1.68 23.78
C GLY A 21 35.71 1.04 23.30
N PHE A 22 35.41 -0.19 23.72
CA PHE A 22 34.16 -0.88 23.38
C PHE A 22 32.92 -0.19 23.97
N VAL A 23 33.01 0.31 25.21
CA VAL A 23 31.93 1.08 25.85
C VAL A 23 31.66 2.38 25.10
N VAL A 24 32.71 3.10 24.66
CA VAL A 24 32.56 4.33 23.88
C VAL A 24 31.91 4.05 22.51
N VAL A 25 32.33 2.99 21.82
CA VAL A 25 31.71 2.57 20.55
C VAL A 25 30.24 2.22 20.76
N LEU A 26 29.89 1.45 21.78
CA LEU A 26 28.49 1.12 22.08
C LEU A 26 27.65 2.36 22.43
N LEU A 27 28.19 3.35 23.12
CA LEU A 27 27.48 4.60 23.42
C LEU A 27 27.27 5.46 22.16
N ILE A 28 28.25 5.52 21.26
CA ILE A 28 28.14 6.22 19.98
C ILE A 28 27.11 5.53 19.09
N PHE A 29 27.20 4.20 18.93
CA PHE A 29 26.25 3.43 18.10
C PHE A 29 24.83 3.41 18.70
N GLY A 30 24.71 3.29 20.02
CA GLY A 30 23.42 3.35 20.72
C GLY A 30 22.76 4.73 20.61
N GLY A 31 23.55 5.80 20.75
CA GLY A 31 23.08 7.17 20.52
C GLY A 31 22.69 7.44 19.07
N TYR A 32 23.48 6.93 18.11
CA TYR A 32 23.18 7.05 16.69
C TYR A 32 21.89 6.32 16.31
N ALA A 33 21.64 5.11 16.84
CA ALA A 33 20.39 4.37 16.64
C ALA A 33 19.16 5.10 17.22
N ALA A 34 19.30 5.74 18.38
CA ALA A 34 18.22 6.54 18.99
C ALA A 34 17.90 7.82 18.17
N ILE A 35 18.91 8.45 17.58
CA ILE A 35 18.72 9.63 16.71
C ILE A 35 18.08 9.22 15.38
N LEU A 36 18.51 8.10 14.78
CA LEU A 36 17.97 7.62 13.51
C LEU A 36 16.50 7.19 13.60
N THR A 37 16.13 6.45 14.66
CA THR A 37 14.74 6.00 14.87
C THR A 37 13.77 7.15 15.11
N ARG A 38 14.22 8.27 15.70
CA ARG A 38 13.37 9.45 15.96
C ARG A 38 12.97 10.19 14.68
N LYS A 39 13.86 10.25 13.68
CA LYS A 39 13.59 10.92 12.40
C LYS A 39 12.66 10.08 11.51
N GLU A 40 12.85 8.76 11.54
CA GLU A 40 12.03 7.79 10.79
C GLU A 40 10.59 7.72 11.31
N PHE A 41 10.41 7.81 12.64
CA PHE A 41 9.09 7.77 13.27
C PHE A 41 8.19 8.94 12.85
N SER A 42 8.74 10.16 12.78
CA SER A 42 7.98 11.35 12.38
C SER A 42 7.51 11.30 10.93
N ASN A 43 8.33 10.78 10.01
CA ASN A 43 7.95 10.65 8.60
C ASN A 43 6.87 9.58 8.41
N GLN A 44 6.98 8.46 9.13
CA GLN A 44 5.99 7.38 9.12
C GLN A 44 4.65 7.80 9.71
N GLU A 45 4.65 8.60 10.77
CA GLU A 45 3.43 9.06 11.42
C GLU A 45 2.67 10.07 10.56
N LEU A 46 3.38 10.96 9.86
CA LEU A 46 2.77 11.89 8.90
C LEU A 46 2.01 11.15 7.80
N LEU A 47 2.64 10.14 7.17
CA LEU A 47 2.02 9.35 6.11
C LEU A 47 0.82 8.52 6.63
N ARG A 48 0.89 8.02 7.87
CA ARG A 48 -0.25 7.35 8.52
C ARG A 48 -1.41 8.31 8.79
N ASN A 49 -1.13 9.56 9.12
CA ASN A 49 -2.17 10.55 9.38
C ASN A 49 -2.87 10.96 8.07
N GLU A 50 -2.12 11.19 7.00
CA GLU A 50 -2.67 11.49 5.67
C GLU A 50 -3.56 10.34 5.12
N LEU A 51 -3.15 9.08 5.36
CA LEU A 51 -3.95 7.92 4.96
C LEU A 51 -5.23 7.77 5.79
N ARG A 52 -5.22 8.17 7.07
CA ARG A 52 -6.43 8.20 7.90
C ARG A 52 -7.43 9.22 7.38
N GLU A 53 -6.96 10.39 6.97
CA GLU A 53 -7.80 11.46 6.42
C GLU A 53 -8.46 11.03 5.10
N LEU A 54 -7.70 10.45 4.17
CA LEU A 54 -8.26 9.95 2.90
C LEU A 54 -9.27 8.81 3.10
N ARG A 55 -9.05 7.94 4.10
CA ARG A 55 -10.04 6.90 4.44
C ARG A 55 -11.32 7.49 5.00
N GLN A 56 -11.22 8.52 5.82
CA GLN A 56 -12.38 9.22 6.37
C GLN A 56 -13.16 9.97 5.30
N GLU A 57 -12.50 10.62 4.36
CA GLU A 57 -13.14 11.33 3.23
C GLU A 57 -13.97 10.37 2.36
N ASN A 58 -13.41 9.20 2.03
CA ASN A 58 -14.13 8.20 1.23
C ASN A 58 -15.33 7.57 1.98
N GLN A 59 -15.23 7.41 3.31
CA GLN A 59 -16.36 6.95 4.13
C GLN A 59 -17.48 7.99 4.16
N LEU A 60 -17.14 9.27 4.33
CA LEU A 60 -18.13 10.35 4.36
C LEU A 60 -18.83 10.52 3.01
N LEU A 61 -18.11 10.36 1.90
CA LEU A 61 -18.69 10.34 0.56
C LEU A 61 -19.68 9.18 0.37
N PHE A 62 -19.36 7.98 0.88
CA PHE A 62 -20.28 6.85 0.84
C PHE A 62 -21.58 7.14 1.61
N GLU A 63 -21.48 7.73 2.79
CA GLU A 63 -22.65 8.14 3.58
C GLU A 63 -23.46 9.25 2.88
N GLN A 64 -22.80 10.23 2.26
CA GLN A 64 -23.49 11.27 1.49
C GLN A 64 -24.23 10.69 0.30
N ASN A 65 -23.63 9.75 -0.44
CA ASN A 65 -24.29 9.08 -1.55
C ASN A 65 -25.51 8.27 -1.08
N GLN A 66 -25.39 7.56 0.03
CA GLN A 66 -26.51 6.84 0.64
C GLN A 66 -27.63 7.79 1.10
N GLN A 67 -27.28 8.98 1.62
CA GLN A 67 -28.25 9.99 2.05
C GLN A 67 -28.93 10.69 0.86
N LEU A 68 -28.22 10.91 -0.25
CA LEU A 68 -28.80 11.43 -1.49
C LEU A 68 -29.83 10.46 -2.06
N GLU A 69 -29.54 9.16 -2.02
CA GLU A 69 -30.49 8.10 -2.40
C GLU A 69 -31.71 8.07 -1.46
N ALA A 70 -31.52 8.25 -0.16
CA ALA A 70 -32.61 8.28 0.81
C ALA A 70 -33.47 9.55 0.74
N SER A 71 -32.86 10.71 0.46
CA SER A 71 -33.58 11.98 0.30
C SER A 71 -34.43 12.02 -0.98
N CYS A 72 -34.21 11.08 -1.91
CA CYS A 72 -34.96 10.95 -3.16
C CYS A 72 -36.31 10.21 -3.00
N LEU A 73 -36.52 9.43 -1.93
CA LEU A 73 -37.75 8.64 -1.78
C LEU A 73 -38.77 9.30 -0.85
N THR A 74 -39.56 10.20 -1.43
CA THR A 74 -40.95 10.43 -0.96
C THR A 74 -41.92 10.87 -2.06
N THR A 75 -41.75 10.40 -3.29
CA THR A 75 -42.86 10.28 -4.24
C THR A 75 -42.48 9.26 -5.31
N ALA A 76 -43.08 8.08 -5.25
CA ALA A 76 -43.74 7.40 -6.38
C ALA A 76 -44.00 5.95 -5.97
N ALA A 77 -45.21 5.72 -5.45
CA ALA A 77 -45.80 4.39 -5.48
C ALA A 77 -46.38 4.13 -6.89
N GLU A 78 -45.92 3.01 -7.47
CA GLU A 78 -46.56 2.11 -8.45
C GLU A 78 -46.80 2.57 -9.92
N PRO A 79 -46.89 1.65 -10.92
CA PRO A 79 -46.77 0.17 -10.90
C PRO A 79 -45.72 -0.40 -11.89
N GLU A 80 -45.50 -1.71 -11.77
CA GLU A 80 -44.76 -2.58 -12.69
C GLU A 80 -45.43 -2.61 -14.09
N ASP A 81 -44.75 -2.15 -15.15
CA ASP A 81 -45.08 -2.51 -16.54
C ASP A 81 -43.82 -2.54 -17.41
N GLU A 82 -43.79 -3.55 -18.27
CA GLU A 82 -42.66 -4.22 -18.86
C GLU A 82 -42.26 -3.59 -20.22
N ARG A 83 -40.97 -3.78 -20.60
CA ARG A 83 -40.30 -3.44 -21.89
C ARG A 83 -39.67 -2.05 -22.00
N ILE A 84 -38.37 -1.95 -21.67
CA ILE A 84 -37.27 -2.27 -22.61
C ILE A 84 -36.22 -3.05 -21.81
N THR A 85 -35.97 -4.28 -22.25
CA THR A 85 -35.06 -5.27 -21.68
C THR A 85 -33.59 -4.86 -21.83
N PRO A 86 -32.71 -5.04 -20.82
CA PRO A 86 -31.31 -5.35 -21.09
C PRO A 86 -31.17 -6.86 -21.35
N PRO A 87 -30.95 -7.31 -22.61
CA PRO A 87 -30.58 -8.70 -22.89
C PRO A 87 -29.09 -8.91 -22.57
N PRO A 88 -28.64 -10.15 -22.35
CA PRO A 88 -29.01 -10.98 -21.22
C PRO A 88 -27.74 -11.40 -20.45
N ASN A 89 -27.85 -11.39 -19.13
CA ASN A 89 -27.03 -12.21 -18.22
C ASN A 89 -27.29 -13.72 -18.36
N ALA A 90 -27.59 -14.22 -19.58
CA ALA A 90 -27.96 -15.59 -19.87
C ALA A 90 -26.99 -16.30 -20.84
N GLU A 91 -25.69 -16.05 -20.68
CA GLU A 91 -24.64 -17.03 -21.02
C GLU A 91 -23.75 -17.34 -19.80
N ILE A 92 -24.28 -17.17 -18.57
CA ILE A 92 -23.60 -17.56 -17.31
C ILE A 92 -23.82 -19.06 -17.00
N SER A 93 -23.83 -19.95 -18.01
CA SER A 93 -24.10 -21.38 -17.77
C SER A 93 -23.39 -22.37 -18.69
N LYS A 94 -22.15 -22.10 -19.12
CA LYS A 94 -21.35 -23.19 -19.73
C LYS A 94 -19.84 -23.26 -19.48
N THR A 95 -19.25 -22.42 -18.65
CA THR A 95 -17.80 -22.56 -18.33
C THR A 95 -17.50 -22.20 -16.88
N ILE A 96 -18.19 -22.87 -15.93
CA ILE A 96 -17.63 -23.06 -14.58
C ILE A 96 -16.71 -24.28 -14.67
N GLU A 97 -15.59 -24.13 -15.38
CA GLU A 97 -14.56 -25.16 -15.55
C GLU A 97 -13.22 -24.41 -15.70
N GLY A 98 -12.61 -24.06 -14.57
CA GLY A 98 -11.21 -23.61 -14.55
C GLY A 98 -10.94 -22.39 -13.67
N ALA A 99 -10.86 -22.64 -12.35
CA ALA A 99 -10.24 -21.78 -11.33
C ALA A 99 -10.84 -20.39 -11.09
N LEU A 100 -10.87 -20.01 -9.82
CA LEU A 100 -11.29 -18.72 -9.32
C LEU A 100 -10.26 -17.66 -9.75
N GLU A 101 -10.39 -17.14 -10.98
CA GLU A 101 -9.61 -16.00 -11.44
C GLU A 101 -9.90 -14.81 -10.51
N ARG A 102 -8.97 -14.53 -9.59
CA ARG A 102 -9.12 -13.45 -8.62
C ARG A 102 -8.95 -12.15 -9.38
N SER A 103 -10.04 -11.43 -9.63
CA SER A 103 -10.00 -10.12 -10.27
C SER A 103 -10.61 -9.04 -9.40
N PHE A 104 -10.11 -7.81 -9.51
CA PHE A 104 -10.66 -6.63 -8.85
C PHE A 104 -10.50 -5.38 -9.73
N VAL A 105 -11.23 -4.31 -9.40
CA VAL A 105 -11.19 -3.03 -10.13
C VAL A 105 -10.43 -1.98 -9.31
N TYR A 106 -9.43 -1.35 -9.92
CA TYR A 106 -8.64 -0.26 -9.35
C TYR A 106 -9.01 1.08 -9.99
N THR A 107 -9.17 2.12 -9.18
CA THR A 107 -9.38 3.49 -9.66
C THR A 107 -8.06 4.25 -9.67
N VAL A 108 -7.64 4.69 -10.85
CA VAL A 108 -6.38 5.40 -11.09
C VAL A 108 -6.34 6.71 -10.31
N ARG A 109 -5.22 6.97 -9.63
CA ARG A 109 -4.99 8.21 -8.88
C ARG A 109 -4.06 9.15 -9.64
N LYS A 110 -4.04 10.41 -9.20
CA LYS A 110 -3.17 11.43 -9.80
C LYS A 110 -1.71 11.08 -9.62
N GLY A 111 -1.02 10.89 -10.75
CA GLY A 111 0.41 10.56 -10.80
C GLY A 111 0.70 9.07 -10.95
N ASP A 112 -0.33 8.22 -10.93
CA ASP A 112 -0.15 6.79 -11.19
C ASP A 112 0.19 6.55 -12.67
N THR A 113 1.08 5.59 -12.91
CA THR A 113 1.32 5.05 -14.24
C THR A 113 0.94 3.57 -14.27
N ILE A 114 0.65 3.06 -15.47
CA ILE A 114 0.37 1.63 -15.68
C ILE A 114 1.51 0.77 -15.12
N TRP A 115 2.76 1.23 -15.31
CA TRP A 115 3.96 0.53 -14.82
C TRP A 115 4.03 0.50 -13.30
N ASP A 116 3.70 1.61 -12.63
CA ASP A 116 3.71 1.66 -11.16
C ASP A 116 2.62 0.77 -10.58
N ILE A 117 1.41 0.81 -11.16
CA ILE A 117 0.29 -0.05 -10.75
C ILE A 117 0.67 -1.52 -10.95
N ALA A 118 1.19 -1.87 -12.13
CA ALA A 118 1.63 -3.23 -12.43
C ALA A 118 2.70 -3.73 -11.45
N ALA A 119 3.69 -2.87 -11.13
CA ALA A 119 4.75 -3.20 -10.17
C ALA A 119 4.21 -3.41 -8.74
N VAL A 120 3.26 -2.59 -8.29
CA VAL A 120 2.64 -2.72 -6.96
C VAL A 120 1.90 -4.05 -6.81
N TYR A 121 1.18 -4.46 -7.86
CA TYR A 121 0.40 -5.70 -7.87
C TYR A 121 1.18 -6.92 -8.39
N GLN A 122 2.47 -6.75 -8.71
CA GLN A 122 3.36 -7.81 -9.23
C GLN A 122 2.83 -8.51 -10.50
N ILE A 123 2.14 -7.75 -11.35
CA ILE A 123 1.63 -8.21 -12.64
C ILE A 123 2.46 -7.61 -13.76
N ASP A 124 2.44 -8.25 -14.93
CA ASP A 124 3.10 -7.66 -16.10
C ASP A 124 2.28 -6.48 -16.63
N ALA A 125 2.96 -5.36 -16.93
CA ALA A 125 2.30 -4.17 -17.43
C ALA A 125 1.61 -4.41 -18.78
N GLN A 126 2.14 -5.31 -19.62
CA GLN A 126 1.53 -5.67 -20.89
C GLN A 126 0.23 -6.44 -20.68
N ASP A 127 0.17 -7.33 -19.71
CA ASP A 127 -1.06 -8.06 -19.40
C ASP A 127 -2.12 -7.15 -18.80
N LEU A 128 -1.71 -6.24 -17.90
CA LEU A 128 -2.61 -5.20 -17.39
C LEU A 128 -3.19 -4.33 -18.53
N MET A 129 -2.36 -3.94 -19.49
CA MET A 129 -2.82 -3.21 -20.68
C MET A 129 -3.78 -4.05 -21.52
N ARG A 130 -3.48 -5.33 -21.73
CA ARG A 130 -4.32 -6.24 -22.52
C ARG A 130 -5.70 -6.41 -21.90
N TRP A 131 -5.80 -6.60 -20.59
CA TRP A 131 -7.11 -6.76 -19.90
C TRP A 131 -7.97 -5.49 -19.98
N ASN A 132 -7.34 -4.32 -20.02
CA ASN A 132 -8.02 -3.02 -20.06
C ASN A 132 -8.10 -2.42 -21.47
N HIS A 133 -7.73 -3.18 -22.49
CA HIS A 133 -7.72 -2.76 -23.90
C HIS A 133 -6.90 -1.48 -24.13
N LEU A 134 -5.85 -1.27 -23.33
CA LEU A 134 -4.93 -0.15 -23.44
C LEU A 134 -3.82 -0.50 -24.42
N THR A 135 -3.35 0.51 -25.15
CA THR A 135 -2.18 0.40 -26.02
C THR A 135 -0.98 1.11 -25.40
N SER A 136 0.24 0.86 -25.88
CA SER A 136 1.46 1.52 -25.38
C SER A 136 1.48 3.05 -25.55
N ARG A 137 0.54 3.60 -26.32
CA ARG A 137 0.33 5.05 -26.48
C ARG A 137 -0.83 5.59 -25.66
N SER A 138 -1.61 4.71 -25.03
CA SER A 138 -2.76 5.09 -24.23
C SER A 138 -2.26 5.70 -22.92
N GLN A 139 -2.77 6.88 -22.60
CA GLN A 139 -2.53 7.53 -21.32
C GLN A 139 -3.72 7.24 -20.41
N ILE A 140 -3.44 6.92 -19.16
CA ILE A 140 -4.45 6.76 -18.12
C ILE A 140 -4.62 8.10 -17.39
N PHE A 141 -5.86 8.40 -17.03
CA PHE A 141 -6.22 9.61 -16.29
C PHE A 141 -6.71 9.26 -14.89
N PRO A 142 -6.57 10.19 -13.93
CA PRO A 142 -7.11 10.01 -12.59
C PRO A 142 -8.64 9.84 -12.66
N GLY A 143 -9.15 8.78 -12.04
CA GLY A 143 -10.57 8.39 -12.09
C GLY A 143 -10.87 7.23 -13.04
N ASP A 144 -9.93 6.83 -13.89
CA ASP A 144 -10.10 5.66 -14.77
C ASP A 144 -10.19 4.38 -13.95
N GLN A 145 -11.01 3.43 -14.41
CA GLN A 145 -11.16 2.12 -13.78
C GLN A 145 -10.38 1.07 -14.56
N LEU A 146 -9.50 0.36 -13.87
CA LEU A 146 -8.68 -0.71 -14.42
C LEU A 146 -9.03 -2.05 -13.76
N THR A 147 -9.37 -3.03 -14.58
CA THR A 147 -9.53 -4.42 -14.18
C THR A 147 -8.16 -5.07 -14.02
N ILE A 148 -7.89 -5.60 -12.85
CA ILE A 148 -6.65 -6.32 -12.52
C ILE A 148 -7.03 -7.76 -12.24
N ILE A 149 -6.34 -8.70 -12.90
CA ILE A 149 -6.50 -10.14 -12.73
C ILE A 149 -5.23 -10.67 -12.05
N PHE A 150 -5.39 -11.60 -11.10
CA PHE A 150 -4.29 -12.26 -10.40
C PHE A 150 -4.26 -13.73 -10.80
N ASP A 151 -3.20 -14.09 -11.53
CA ASP A 151 -2.86 -15.47 -11.81
C ASP A 151 -2.02 -15.99 -10.62
N GLU A 152 -2.50 -17.01 -9.89
CA GLU A 152 -1.80 -17.63 -8.75
C GLU A 152 -0.78 -18.69 -9.17
#